data_AF-A0A955U881-F1
#
_entry.id   AF-A0A955U881-F1
#
_cell.length_a   1.000
_cell.length_b   1.000
_cell.length_c   1.000
_cell.angle_alpha   90.00
_cell.angle_beta   90.00
_cell.angle_gamma   90.00
#
_symmetry.space_group_name_H-M   'P 1'
#
loop_
_entity.id
_entity.type
_entity.pdbx_description
1 polymer ?
#
loop_
_entity_poly.entity_id
_entity_poly.type
_entity_poly.pdbx_seq_one_letter_code
_entity_poly.pdbx_strand_id
1 'polypeptide(L)'
;MEATHQLLDIARDRMRGHDLLPFCAYDPGGPGYARALGAVVARGHIALSEPYERHPLFESFDFTEIVGLVRWGEPHDRDDRWFRVLTSAASLACRPLGEEEMPLHYTLVTLLKDVLALEADGDPLAPVALLPAVLREARESVLRGEGDYCAQEVDEAFCIIAELLVGEALEPAEAESLRVRLEELGAPWTLTFFDQLHDDWRRLIRERFPASMPETRALLLGADGPPTGG
;
A
#
# COMPACT_ATOMS: atom_id res chain seq x y z
N MET A 1 7.68 -13.26 2.96
CA MET A 1 6.35 -13.25 2.30
C MET A 1 5.37 -14.19 3.00
N GLU A 2 5.44 -14.31 4.32
CA GLU A 2 4.45 -15.01 5.13
C GLU A 2 3.36 -14.03 5.60
N ALA A 3 3.75 -12.85 6.11
CA ALA A 3 2.80 -11.86 6.62
C ALA A 3 1.93 -11.27 5.49
N THR A 4 2.52 -10.99 4.34
CA THR A 4 1.79 -10.50 3.16
C THR A 4 0.78 -11.53 2.65
N HIS A 5 1.14 -12.81 2.62
CA HIS A 5 0.22 -13.88 2.24
C HIS A 5 -0.91 -14.04 3.25
N GLN A 6 -0.60 -13.94 4.56
CA GLN A 6 -1.61 -13.96 5.60
C GLN A 6 -2.59 -12.78 5.48
N LEU A 7 -2.10 -11.58 5.19
CA LEU A 7 -2.96 -10.41 4.93
C LEU A 7 -3.89 -10.66 3.74
N LEU A 8 -3.36 -11.23 2.66
CA LEU A 8 -4.13 -11.60 1.47
C LEU A 8 -5.19 -12.68 1.76
N ASP A 9 -4.87 -13.65 2.62
CA ASP A 9 -5.80 -14.69 3.07
C ASP A 9 -6.95 -14.10 3.91
N ILE A 10 -6.64 -13.16 4.82
CA ILE A 10 -7.67 -12.46 5.60
C ILE A 10 -8.58 -11.64 4.67
N ALA A 11 -7.99 -10.86 3.77
CA ALA A 11 -8.75 -9.98 2.87
C ALA A 11 -9.64 -10.79 1.91
N ARG A 12 -9.16 -11.91 1.35
CA ARG A 12 -10.00 -12.74 0.48
C ARG A 12 -11.16 -13.40 1.23
N ASP A 13 -10.96 -13.77 2.48
CA ASP A 13 -12.02 -14.40 3.26
C ASP A 13 -13.17 -13.42 3.48
N ARG A 14 -12.88 -12.11 3.54
CA ARG A 14 -13.88 -11.05 3.56
C ARG A 14 -14.58 -10.85 2.23
N MET A 15 -13.85 -10.93 1.12
CA MET A 15 -14.42 -10.76 -0.21
C MET A 15 -15.07 -12.03 -0.77
N ARG A 16 -14.99 -13.17 -0.06
CA ARG A 16 -15.55 -14.43 -0.53
C ARG A 16 -17.08 -14.35 -0.61
N GLY A 17 -17.61 -14.66 -1.80
CA GLY A 17 -19.05 -14.67 -2.05
C GLY A 17 -19.64 -13.30 -2.40
N HIS A 18 -18.83 -12.24 -2.40
CA HIS A 18 -19.24 -10.95 -2.94
C HIS A 18 -19.26 -10.99 -4.48
N ASP A 19 -20.17 -10.23 -5.07
CA ASP A 19 -20.03 -9.81 -6.47
C ASP A 19 -18.92 -8.76 -6.53
N LEU A 20 -17.85 -9.03 -7.27
CA LEU A 20 -16.69 -8.15 -7.34
C LEU A 20 -16.87 -7.00 -8.35
N LEU A 21 -17.85 -7.09 -9.24
CA LEU A 21 -18.05 -6.10 -10.29
C LEU A 21 -18.34 -4.68 -9.76
N PRO A 22 -19.14 -4.47 -8.69
CA PRO A 22 -19.38 -3.13 -8.14
C PRO A 22 -18.14 -2.46 -7.52
N PHE A 23 -17.17 -3.27 -7.08
CA PHE A 23 -15.91 -2.77 -6.52
C PHE A 23 -14.89 -2.41 -7.60
N CYS A 24 -15.10 -2.92 -8.82
CA CYS A 24 -14.30 -2.54 -9.96
C CYS A 24 -14.78 -1.18 -10.49
N ALA A 25 -13.85 -0.31 -10.90
CA ALA A 25 -14.20 0.98 -11.48
C ALA A 25 -15.23 0.79 -12.61
N TYR A 26 -16.16 1.74 -12.75
CA TYR A 26 -17.14 1.79 -13.84
C TYR A 26 -16.43 2.09 -15.18
N ASP A 27 -15.69 1.11 -15.67
CA ASP A 27 -14.87 1.14 -16.86
C ASP A 27 -15.23 -0.05 -17.78
N PRO A 28 -15.08 0.05 -19.11
CA PRO A 28 -15.32 -1.08 -20.02
C PRO A 28 -14.54 -2.35 -19.65
N GLY A 29 -13.40 -2.24 -18.95
CA GLY A 29 -12.62 -3.37 -18.43
C GLY A 29 -13.20 -4.07 -17.20
N GLY A 30 -14.23 -3.52 -16.56
CA GLY A 30 -14.80 -4.01 -15.29
C GLY A 30 -15.00 -5.54 -15.18
N PRO A 31 -15.57 -6.23 -16.19
CA PRO A 31 -15.72 -7.68 -16.15
C PRO A 31 -14.39 -8.48 -16.18
N GLY A 32 -13.35 -7.93 -16.79
CA GLY A 32 -11.99 -8.51 -16.77
C GLY A 32 -11.36 -8.36 -15.38
N TYR A 33 -11.44 -7.16 -14.83
CA TYR A 33 -10.96 -6.84 -13.46
C TYR A 33 -11.59 -7.75 -12.40
N ALA A 34 -12.92 -7.89 -12.42
CA ALA A 34 -13.65 -8.72 -11.48
C ALA A 34 -13.25 -10.21 -11.61
N ARG A 35 -12.91 -10.66 -12.82
CA ARG A 35 -12.45 -12.04 -13.07
C ARG A 35 -11.03 -12.27 -12.56
N ALA A 36 -10.13 -11.34 -12.80
CA ALA A 36 -8.76 -11.35 -12.29
C ALA A 36 -8.78 -11.44 -10.75
N LEU A 37 -9.53 -10.55 -10.09
CA LEU A 37 -9.60 -10.52 -8.63
C LEU A 37 -10.43 -11.67 -8.07
N GLY A 38 -11.39 -12.19 -8.82
CA GLY A 38 -12.09 -13.43 -8.49
C GLY A 38 -11.15 -14.63 -8.42
N ALA A 39 -10.13 -14.71 -9.29
CA ALA A 39 -9.09 -15.74 -9.22
C ALA A 39 -8.26 -15.61 -7.93
N VAL A 40 -7.87 -14.39 -7.56
CA VAL A 40 -7.17 -14.10 -6.30
C VAL A 40 -8.03 -14.46 -5.09
N VAL A 41 -9.33 -14.13 -5.09
CA VAL A 41 -10.24 -14.50 -4.00
C VAL A 41 -10.38 -16.02 -3.86
N ALA A 42 -10.41 -16.74 -4.99
CA ALA A 42 -10.58 -18.19 -5.00
C ALA A 42 -9.32 -18.96 -4.60
N ARG A 43 -8.14 -18.54 -5.08
CA ARG A 43 -6.89 -19.33 -4.99
C ARG A 43 -5.72 -18.60 -4.35
N GLY A 44 -5.84 -17.30 -4.16
CA GLY A 44 -4.86 -16.52 -3.43
C GLY A 44 -3.60 -16.16 -4.15
N HIS A 45 -2.49 -16.13 -3.39
CA HIS A 45 -1.17 -15.85 -3.94
C HIS A 45 -0.80 -16.83 -5.06
N ILE A 46 -1.32 -18.05 -5.04
CA ILE A 46 -1.14 -19.04 -6.12
C ILE A 46 -1.72 -18.52 -7.44
N ALA A 47 -2.85 -17.80 -7.41
CA ALA A 47 -3.46 -17.26 -8.62
C ALA A 47 -2.54 -16.28 -9.36
N LEU A 48 -1.67 -15.57 -8.63
CA LEU A 48 -0.83 -14.50 -9.17
C LEU A 48 0.18 -15.04 -10.20
N SER A 49 0.73 -16.24 -9.98
CA SER A 49 1.71 -16.87 -10.87
C SER A 49 1.10 -17.85 -11.87
N GLU A 50 -0.19 -18.16 -11.74
CA GLU A 50 -0.89 -19.06 -12.65
C GLU A 50 -1.23 -18.39 -13.99
N PRO A 51 -1.33 -19.17 -15.08
CA PRO A 51 -1.76 -18.64 -16.37
C PRO A 51 -3.16 -18.00 -16.33
N TYR A 52 -3.22 -16.74 -16.73
CA TYR A 52 -4.41 -15.93 -17.02
C TYR A 52 -4.25 -15.34 -18.43
N GLU A 53 -5.13 -15.75 -19.35
CA GLU A 53 -5.14 -15.25 -20.74
C GLU A 53 -3.77 -15.28 -21.46
N ARG A 54 -2.95 -16.31 -21.14
CA ARG A 54 -1.61 -16.66 -21.69
C ARG A 54 -0.39 -16.14 -20.94
N HIS A 55 -0.57 -15.31 -19.92
CA HIS A 55 0.51 -14.78 -19.07
C HIS A 55 0.22 -15.13 -17.62
N PRO A 56 1.20 -15.10 -16.70
CA PRO A 56 0.91 -15.05 -15.27
C PRO A 56 -0.09 -13.92 -14.96
N LEU A 57 -1.00 -14.13 -14.01
CA LEU A 57 -2.01 -13.13 -13.65
C LEU A 57 -1.39 -11.78 -13.26
N PHE A 58 -0.25 -11.77 -12.56
CA PHE A 58 0.42 -10.53 -12.16
C PHE A 58 0.90 -9.67 -13.34
N GLU A 59 1.13 -10.27 -14.52
CA GLU A 59 1.50 -9.57 -15.75
C GLU A 59 0.27 -9.14 -16.58
N SER A 60 -0.93 -9.55 -16.16
CA SER A 60 -2.15 -9.26 -16.94
C SER A 60 -2.57 -7.81 -16.78
N PHE A 61 -2.98 -7.21 -17.90
CA PHE A 61 -3.54 -5.87 -17.92
C PHE A 61 -4.72 -5.71 -16.97
N ASP A 62 -5.64 -6.69 -16.93
CA ASP A 62 -6.80 -6.66 -16.04
C ASP A 62 -6.39 -6.50 -14.56
N PHE A 63 -5.37 -7.24 -14.13
CA PHE A 63 -4.90 -7.21 -12.74
C PHE A 63 -4.15 -5.91 -12.43
N THR A 64 -3.20 -5.53 -13.29
CA THR A 64 -2.43 -4.29 -13.11
C THR A 64 -3.35 -3.08 -13.15
N GLU A 65 -4.31 -3.03 -14.05
CA GLU A 65 -5.17 -1.86 -14.12
C GLU A 65 -6.11 -1.74 -12.92
N ILE A 66 -6.78 -2.82 -12.50
CA ILE A 66 -7.68 -2.73 -11.35
C ILE A 66 -6.94 -2.43 -10.04
N VAL A 67 -5.78 -3.05 -9.82
CA VAL A 67 -4.95 -2.76 -8.64
C VAL A 67 -4.53 -1.29 -8.63
N GLY A 68 -4.32 -0.67 -9.80
CA GLY A 68 -4.01 0.73 -9.93
C GLY A 68 -5.24 1.59 -9.64
N LEU A 69 -6.37 1.28 -10.27
CA LEU A 69 -7.61 2.07 -10.21
C LEU A 69 -8.22 2.14 -8.81
N VAL A 70 -8.19 1.05 -8.04
CA VAL A 70 -8.84 0.97 -6.72
C VAL A 70 -8.08 1.71 -5.62
N ARG A 71 -6.84 2.16 -5.90
CA ARG A 71 -6.07 2.97 -4.95
C ARG A 71 -6.63 4.39 -4.85
N TRP A 72 -7.36 4.83 -5.88
CA TRP A 72 -7.91 6.18 -5.97
C TRP A 72 -9.29 6.27 -5.31
N GLY A 73 -9.61 7.47 -4.82
CA GLY A 73 -10.91 7.75 -4.22
C GLY A 73 -11.02 7.40 -2.75
N GLU A 74 -12.13 7.81 -2.18
CA GLU A 74 -12.57 7.33 -0.87
C GLU A 74 -13.40 6.07 -1.04
N PRO A 75 -13.21 5.05 -0.18
CA PRO A 75 -14.08 3.88 -0.18
C PRO A 75 -15.48 4.29 0.27
N HIS A 76 -16.51 3.76 -0.40
CA HIS A 76 -17.90 4.13 -0.07
C HIS A 76 -18.37 3.49 1.24
N ASP A 77 -17.86 2.29 1.53
CA ASP A 77 -18.22 1.52 2.71
C ASP A 77 -17.07 0.62 3.18
N ARG A 78 -17.39 -0.24 4.15
CA ARG A 78 -16.44 -1.18 4.75
C ARG A 78 -16.00 -2.28 3.77
N ASP A 79 -16.87 -2.72 2.87
CA ASP A 79 -16.55 -3.80 1.95
C ASP A 79 -15.62 -3.27 0.84
N ASP A 80 -15.81 -2.02 0.41
CA ASP A 80 -14.85 -1.30 -0.44
C ASP A 80 -13.47 -1.23 0.21
N ARG A 81 -13.38 -0.94 1.51
CA ARG A 81 -12.09 -0.96 2.23
C ARG A 81 -11.45 -2.33 2.18
N TRP A 82 -12.21 -3.40 2.44
CA TRP A 82 -11.68 -4.77 2.37
C TRP A 82 -11.23 -5.15 0.97
N PHE A 83 -11.91 -4.68 -0.07
CA PHE A 83 -11.47 -4.86 -1.45
C PHE A 83 -10.15 -4.13 -1.74
N ARG A 84 -9.98 -2.90 -1.24
CA ARG A 84 -8.70 -2.16 -1.34
C ARG A 84 -7.57 -2.82 -0.54
N VAL A 85 -7.87 -3.40 0.63
CA VAL A 85 -6.90 -4.22 1.37
C VAL A 85 -6.50 -5.47 0.57
N LEU A 86 -7.47 -6.14 -0.08
CA LEU A 86 -7.20 -7.30 -0.95
C LEU A 86 -6.26 -6.93 -2.09
N THR A 87 -6.53 -5.84 -2.81
CA THR A 87 -5.73 -5.42 -3.97
C THR A 87 -4.33 -4.93 -3.55
N SER A 88 -4.21 -4.23 -2.42
CA SER A 88 -2.90 -3.87 -1.85
C SER A 88 -2.09 -5.09 -1.45
N ALA A 89 -2.71 -6.07 -0.76
CA ALA A 89 -2.02 -7.30 -0.37
C ALA A 89 -1.59 -8.13 -1.59
N ALA A 90 -2.43 -8.18 -2.63
CA ALA A 90 -2.10 -8.86 -3.88
C ALA A 90 -0.92 -8.18 -4.60
N SER A 91 -0.91 -6.83 -4.67
CA SER A 91 0.21 -6.09 -5.26
C SER A 91 1.53 -6.34 -4.53
N LEU A 92 1.53 -6.34 -3.19
CA LEU A 92 2.73 -6.66 -2.42
C LEU A 92 3.22 -8.10 -2.69
N ALA A 93 2.29 -9.04 -2.84
CA ALA A 93 2.62 -10.44 -3.16
C ALA A 93 3.18 -10.63 -4.59
N CYS A 94 2.94 -9.69 -5.51
CA CYS A 94 3.45 -9.74 -6.88
C CYS A 94 4.91 -9.29 -7.00
N ARG A 95 5.43 -8.45 -6.08
CA ARG A 95 6.79 -7.90 -6.20
C ARG A 95 7.88 -8.96 -6.36
N PRO A 96 7.93 -10.03 -5.54
CA PRO A 96 8.94 -11.09 -5.71
C PRO A 96 8.78 -11.89 -7.01
N LEU A 97 7.65 -11.75 -7.71
CA LEU A 97 7.40 -12.39 -9.00
C LEU A 97 7.95 -11.56 -10.17
N GLY A 98 8.47 -10.36 -9.91
CA GLY A 98 9.00 -9.45 -10.93
C GLY A 98 7.99 -8.39 -11.41
N GLU A 99 6.99 -8.06 -10.60
CA GLU A 99 6.07 -6.96 -10.90
C GLU A 99 6.75 -5.61 -10.62
N GLU A 100 6.76 -4.72 -11.62
CA GLU A 100 7.48 -3.43 -11.60
C GLU A 100 6.58 -2.23 -11.95
N GLU A 101 5.35 -2.45 -12.42
CA GLU A 101 4.46 -1.40 -12.94
C GLU A 101 3.82 -0.59 -11.80
N MET A 102 3.68 -1.18 -10.61
CA MET A 102 3.01 -0.56 -9.47
C MET A 102 3.97 0.19 -8.54
N PRO A 103 3.80 1.51 -8.35
CA PRO A 103 4.54 2.24 -7.35
C PRO A 103 4.19 1.73 -5.95
N LEU A 104 5.21 1.29 -5.19
CA LEU A 104 5.02 0.66 -3.88
C LEU A 104 4.36 1.61 -2.89
N HIS A 105 4.79 2.86 -2.87
CA HIS A 105 4.30 3.85 -1.93
C HIS A 105 2.78 4.06 -2.05
N TYR A 106 2.18 3.95 -3.24
CA TYR A 106 0.71 3.99 -3.37
C TYR A 106 0.03 2.80 -2.71
N THR A 107 0.61 1.61 -2.84
CA THR A 107 0.17 0.39 -2.17
C THR A 107 0.21 0.57 -0.65
N LEU A 108 1.33 1.10 -0.13
CA LEU A 108 1.53 1.30 1.30
C LEU A 108 0.57 2.34 1.89
N VAL A 109 0.41 3.50 1.23
CA VAL A 109 -0.53 4.55 1.66
C VAL A 109 -1.95 4.01 1.73
N THR A 110 -2.40 3.35 0.66
CA THR A 110 -3.75 2.78 0.58
C THR A 110 -3.96 1.71 1.66
N LEU A 111 -2.99 0.80 1.81
CA LEU A 111 -3.05 -0.27 2.80
C LEU A 111 -3.16 0.29 4.23
N LEU A 112 -2.28 1.22 4.60
CA LEU A 112 -2.28 1.85 5.92
C LEU A 112 -3.61 2.58 6.16
N LYS A 113 -4.04 3.42 5.21
CA LYS A 113 -5.29 4.17 5.31
C LYS A 113 -6.47 3.24 5.60
N ASP A 114 -6.62 2.17 4.83
CA ASP A 114 -7.81 1.32 4.92
C ASP A 114 -7.76 0.36 6.12
N VAL A 115 -6.61 -0.21 6.45
CA VAL A 115 -6.48 -1.08 7.63
C VAL A 115 -6.70 -0.30 8.92
N LEU A 116 -6.17 0.92 9.02
CA LEU A 116 -6.35 1.78 10.20
C LEU A 116 -7.77 2.32 10.31
N ALA A 117 -8.42 2.62 9.18
CA ALA A 117 -9.82 3.03 9.17
C ALA A 117 -10.74 1.87 9.60
N LEU A 118 -10.48 0.64 9.14
CA LEU A 118 -11.23 -0.55 9.58
C LEU A 118 -11.16 -0.75 11.11
N GLU A 119 -10.00 -0.51 11.72
CA GLU A 119 -9.87 -0.53 13.18
C GLU A 119 -10.65 0.59 13.86
N ALA A 120 -10.54 1.83 13.35
CA ALA A 120 -11.27 2.98 13.89
C ALA A 120 -12.80 2.81 13.79
N ASP A 121 -13.26 2.15 12.73
CA ASP A 121 -14.67 1.79 12.50
C ASP A 121 -15.12 0.60 13.39
N GLY A 122 -14.20 -0.02 14.13
CA GLY A 122 -14.47 -1.11 15.06
C GLY A 122 -14.63 -2.49 14.40
N ASP A 123 -14.06 -2.71 13.20
CA ASP A 123 -14.04 -4.05 12.59
C ASP A 123 -13.18 -4.99 13.46
N PRO A 124 -13.76 -6.05 14.05
CA PRO A 124 -13.03 -6.93 14.95
C PRO A 124 -11.95 -7.77 14.25
N LEU A 125 -11.91 -7.78 12.91
CA LEU A 125 -10.89 -8.48 12.12
C LEU A 125 -9.97 -7.51 11.37
N ALA A 126 -9.97 -6.22 11.70
CA ALA A 126 -9.00 -5.28 11.14
C ALA A 126 -7.56 -5.80 11.39
N PRO A 127 -6.73 -5.99 10.33
CA PRO A 127 -5.45 -6.69 10.44
C PRO A 127 -4.31 -5.78 10.92
N VAL A 128 -4.57 -4.86 11.84
CA VAL A 128 -3.59 -3.84 12.30
C VAL A 128 -2.34 -4.47 12.88
N ALA A 129 -2.50 -5.51 13.70
CA ALA A 129 -1.38 -6.22 14.32
C ALA A 129 -0.43 -6.89 13.30
N LEU A 130 -0.87 -7.09 12.06
CA LEU A 130 -0.08 -7.68 10.99
C LEU A 130 0.75 -6.65 10.22
N LEU A 131 0.39 -5.36 10.30
CA LEU A 131 1.05 -4.28 9.54
C LEU A 131 2.56 -4.23 9.76
N PRO A 132 3.12 -4.28 11.00
CA PRO A 132 4.56 -4.22 11.18
C PRO A 132 5.33 -5.31 10.42
N ALA A 133 4.79 -6.54 10.40
CA ALA A 133 5.40 -7.64 9.67
C ALA A 133 5.29 -7.47 8.15
N VAL A 134 4.13 -7.02 7.65
CA VAL A 134 3.92 -6.78 6.21
C VAL A 134 4.84 -5.67 5.68
N LEU A 135 4.98 -4.59 6.43
CA LEU A 135 5.82 -3.45 6.04
C LEU A 135 7.30 -3.82 6.05
N ARG A 136 7.73 -4.59 7.05
CA ARG A 136 9.09 -5.15 7.08
C ARG A 136 9.37 -6.08 5.90
N GLU A 137 8.42 -6.95 5.54
CA GLU A 137 8.57 -7.80 4.35
C GLU A 137 8.68 -6.97 3.06
N ALA A 138 7.92 -5.89 2.94
CA ALA A 138 8.01 -4.96 1.82
C ALA A 138 9.38 -4.28 1.77
N ARG A 139 9.90 -3.80 2.92
CA ARG A 139 11.26 -3.23 3.00
C ARG A 139 12.33 -4.24 2.59
N GLU A 140 12.24 -5.48 3.09
CA GLU A 140 13.18 -6.55 2.75
C GLU A 140 13.12 -6.91 1.24
N SER A 141 11.92 -6.86 0.64
CA SER A 141 11.73 -7.02 -0.81
C SER A 141 12.49 -5.95 -1.60
N VAL A 142 12.34 -4.67 -1.21
CA VAL A 142 13.09 -3.55 -1.81
C VAL A 142 14.60 -3.74 -1.67
N LEU A 143 15.08 -4.18 -0.50
CA LEU A 143 16.51 -4.43 -0.26
C LEU A 143 17.08 -5.59 -1.09
N ARG A 144 16.23 -6.55 -1.50
CA ARG A 144 16.61 -7.61 -2.45
C ARG A 144 16.59 -7.17 -3.92
N GLY A 145 16.15 -5.94 -4.21
CA GLY A 145 16.02 -5.41 -5.57
C GLY A 145 14.77 -5.90 -6.29
N GLU A 146 13.72 -6.28 -5.55
CA GLU A 146 12.43 -6.68 -6.12
C GLU A 146 11.57 -5.42 -6.38
N GLY A 147 10.98 -5.33 -7.58
CA GLY A 147 10.24 -4.15 -8.07
C GLY A 147 11.10 -3.21 -8.93
N ASP A 148 10.65 -1.97 -9.10
CA ASP A 148 11.37 -0.98 -9.93
C ASP A 148 12.73 -0.59 -9.31
N TYR A 149 13.81 -0.98 -9.97
CA TYR A 149 15.18 -0.67 -9.56
C TYR A 149 15.48 0.84 -9.55
N CYS A 150 14.80 1.64 -10.37
CA CYS A 150 14.97 3.09 -10.40
C CYS A 150 14.36 3.77 -9.17
N ALA A 151 13.39 3.12 -8.52
CA ALA A 151 12.67 3.65 -7.37
C ALA A 151 13.18 3.09 -6.03
N GLN A 152 14.23 2.26 -6.02
CA GLN A 152 14.64 1.50 -4.83
C GLN A 152 14.87 2.37 -3.59
N GLU A 153 15.61 3.48 -3.71
CA GLU A 153 15.91 4.36 -2.57
C GLU A 153 14.65 5.05 -2.02
N VAL A 154 13.72 5.39 -2.92
CA VAL A 154 12.42 5.98 -2.60
C VAL A 154 11.54 4.95 -1.89
N ASP A 155 11.41 3.76 -2.47
CA ASP A 155 10.60 2.67 -1.93
C ASP A 155 11.09 2.27 -0.54
N GLU A 156 12.41 2.22 -0.32
CA GLU A 156 12.99 1.93 0.99
C GLU A 156 12.61 3.01 2.02
N ALA A 157 12.74 4.29 1.65
CA ALA A 157 12.36 5.40 2.53
C ALA A 157 10.86 5.33 2.91
N PHE A 158 9.99 5.02 1.96
CA PHE A 158 8.56 4.86 2.21
C PHE A 158 8.25 3.67 3.12
N CYS A 159 8.94 2.54 2.97
CA CYS A 159 8.76 1.40 3.88
C CYS A 159 9.16 1.77 5.31
N ILE A 160 10.30 2.43 5.49
CA ILE A 160 10.78 2.90 6.80
C ILE A 160 9.75 3.85 7.44
N ILE A 161 9.24 4.82 6.67
CA ILE A 161 8.21 5.75 7.18
C ILE A 161 6.94 5.00 7.53
N ALA A 162 6.50 4.04 6.71
CA ALA A 162 5.33 3.22 6.99
C ALA A 162 5.48 2.42 8.29
N GLU A 163 6.65 1.82 8.54
CA GLU A 163 6.97 1.12 9.80
C GLU A 163 6.84 2.06 11.00
N LEU A 164 7.39 3.28 10.90
CA LEU A 164 7.25 4.31 11.94
C LEU A 164 5.78 4.69 12.21
N LEU A 165 4.93 4.77 11.18
CA LEU A 165 3.52 5.13 11.31
C LEU A 165 2.68 4.08 12.05
N VAL A 166 3.16 2.84 12.11
CA VAL A 166 2.52 1.76 12.88
C VAL A 166 3.17 1.54 14.25
N GLY A 167 4.10 2.41 14.65
CA GLY A 167 4.69 2.44 15.98
C GLY A 167 6.00 1.66 16.13
N GLU A 168 6.63 1.23 15.04
CA GLU A 168 7.97 0.65 15.12
C GLU A 168 9.00 1.71 15.49
N ALA A 169 10.01 1.31 16.26
CA ALA A 169 11.13 2.17 16.60
C ALA A 169 12.26 1.96 15.59
N LEU A 170 12.93 3.04 15.20
CA LEU A 170 14.18 2.98 14.46
C LEU A 170 15.38 3.07 15.39
N GLU A 171 16.45 2.39 15.00
CA GLU A 171 17.74 2.66 15.60
C GLU A 171 18.21 4.09 15.24
N PRO A 172 18.95 4.78 16.11
CA PRO A 172 19.37 6.16 15.86
C PRO A 172 20.12 6.37 14.53
N ALA A 173 20.89 5.37 14.10
CA ALA A 173 21.61 5.41 12.82
C ALA A 173 20.66 5.33 11.61
N GLU A 174 19.59 4.53 11.70
CA GLU A 174 18.58 4.43 10.64
C GLU A 174 17.75 5.71 10.56
N ALA A 175 17.40 6.30 11.70
CA ALA A 175 16.69 7.58 11.76
C ALA A 175 17.47 8.71 11.08
N GLU A 176 18.77 8.79 11.33
CA GLU A 176 19.65 9.78 10.68
C GLU A 176 19.82 9.48 9.19
N SER A 177 20.01 8.21 8.82
CA SER A 177 20.11 7.80 7.41
C SER A 177 18.83 8.15 6.62
N LEU A 178 17.65 7.93 7.22
CA LEU A 178 16.38 8.32 6.63
C LEU A 178 16.32 9.84 6.43
N ARG A 179 16.71 10.63 7.44
CA ARG A 179 16.71 12.10 7.37
C ARG A 179 17.58 12.61 6.22
N VAL A 180 18.83 12.15 6.15
CA VAL A 180 19.77 12.54 5.09
C VAL A 180 19.20 12.19 3.71
N ARG A 181 18.65 10.98 3.56
CA ARG A 181 18.06 10.55 2.29
C ARG A 181 16.85 11.42 1.89
N LEU A 182 15.98 11.78 2.82
CA LEU A 182 14.85 12.66 2.54
C LEU A 182 15.29 14.07 2.10
N GLU A 183 16.42 14.56 2.63
CA GLU A 183 17.02 15.82 2.20
C GLU A 183 17.59 15.72 0.77
N GLU A 184 18.28 14.61 0.45
CA GLU A 184 18.86 14.36 -0.87
C GLU A 184 17.81 14.15 -1.96
N LEU A 185 16.74 13.42 -1.66
CA LEU A 185 15.63 13.18 -2.59
C LEU A 185 14.88 14.46 -2.95
N GLY A 186 15.15 15.57 -2.27
CA GLY A 186 14.60 16.86 -2.64
C GLY A 186 13.09 16.88 -2.46
N ALA A 187 12.67 16.78 -1.19
CA ALA A 187 11.30 16.93 -0.76
C ALA A 187 10.38 15.77 -1.25
N PRO A 188 9.82 14.95 -0.34
CA PRO A 188 9.23 13.64 -0.65
C PRO A 188 7.92 13.68 -1.49
N TRP A 189 7.57 14.83 -2.06
CA TRP A 189 6.32 15.14 -2.76
C TRP A 189 6.31 14.77 -4.24
N THR A 190 7.49 14.63 -4.88
CA THR A 190 7.57 14.28 -6.31
C THR A 190 7.26 12.81 -6.58
N LEU A 191 7.00 12.05 -5.51
CA LEU A 191 6.93 10.60 -5.54
C LEU A 191 5.49 10.13 -5.73
N THR A 192 4.50 10.91 -5.27
CA THR A 192 3.09 10.67 -5.55
C THR A 192 2.58 11.63 -6.62
N PHE A 193 2.34 11.15 -7.83
CA PHE A 193 1.76 11.91 -8.96
C PHE A 193 0.31 12.37 -8.74
N PHE A 194 -0.35 11.90 -7.68
CA PHE A 194 -1.77 12.11 -7.44
C PHE A 194 -2.01 12.80 -6.09
N ASP A 195 -2.69 13.94 -6.14
CA ASP A 195 -2.94 14.81 -4.98
C ASP A 195 -3.66 14.12 -3.82
N GLN A 196 -4.58 13.18 -4.10
CA GLN A 196 -5.34 12.53 -3.04
C GLN A 196 -4.47 11.59 -2.16
N LEU A 197 -3.66 10.72 -2.78
CA LEU A 197 -2.77 9.84 -2.03
C LEU A 197 -1.69 10.64 -1.30
N HIS A 198 -1.31 11.79 -1.85
CA HIS A 198 -0.44 12.74 -1.18
C HIS A 198 -1.07 13.29 0.11
N ASP A 199 -2.32 13.75 0.04
CA ASP A 199 -3.05 14.26 1.21
C ASP A 199 -3.26 13.20 2.29
N ASP A 200 -3.59 11.98 1.89
CA ASP A 200 -3.71 10.83 2.80
C ASP A 200 -2.39 10.51 3.50
N TRP A 201 -1.28 10.53 2.76
CA TRP A 201 0.04 10.32 3.33
C TRP A 201 0.39 11.41 4.37
N ARG A 202 0.15 12.68 4.03
CA ARG A 202 0.36 13.80 4.96
C ARG A 202 -0.53 13.69 6.20
N ARG A 203 -1.77 13.24 6.03
CA ARG A 203 -2.68 12.99 7.16
C ARG A 203 -2.12 11.92 8.09
N LEU A 204 -1.67 10.78 7.55
CA LEU A 204 -1.03 9.72 8.34
C LEU A 204 0.21 10.24 9.10
N ILE A 205 1.08 11.01 8.44
CA ILE A 205 2.27 11.62 9.07
C ILE A 205 1.87 12.58 10.21
N ARG A 206 0.83 13.40 10.02
CA ARG A 206 0.36 14.30 11.08
C ARG A 206 -0.17 13.54 12.28
N GLU A 207 -0.93 12.47 12.05
CA GLU A 207 -1.63 11.74 13.10
C GLU A 207 -0.72 10.78 13.88
N ARG A 208 0.23 10.12 13.20
CA ARG A 208 0.93 8.96 13.76
C ARG A 208 2.45 9.04 13.78
N PHE A 209 3.07 9.96 13.04
CA PHE A 209 4.53 10.00 12.97
C PHE A 209 5.14 10.31 14.36
N PRO A 210 6.24 9.63 14.76
CA PRO A 210 6.81 9.79 16.10
C PRO A 210 7.13 11.24 16.46
N ALA A 211 6.64 11.68 17.63
CA ALA A 211 6.93 13.00 18.17
C ALA A 211 8.41 13.19 18.55
N SER A 212 9.16 12.10 18.70
CA SER A 212 10.61 12.09 18.96
C SER A 212 11.46 12.49 17.75
N MET A 213 10.87 12.60 16.55
CA MET A 213 11.58 12.93 15.31
C MET A 213 10.99 14.19 14.65
N PRO A 214 10.98 15.35 15.32
CA PRO A 214 10.29 16.54 14.83
C PRO A 214 10.89 17.13 13.55
N GLU A 215 12.21 17.05 13.35
CA GLU A 215 12.89 17.52 12.15
C GLU A 215 12.51 16.66 10.94
N THR A 216 12.56 15.34 11.08
CA THR A 216 12.12 14.40 10.02
C THR A 216 10.65 14.59 9.71
N ARG A 217 9.80 14.76 10.74
CA ARG A 217 8.37 15.05 10.54
C ARG A 217 8.15 16.35 9.77
N ALA A 218 8.90 17.41 10.06
CA ALA A 218 8.83 18.67 9.33
C ALA A 218 9.28 18.49 7.86
N LEU A 219 10.36 17.74 7.62
CA LEU A 219 10.81 17.38 6.27
C LEU A 219 9.77 16.58 5.49
N LEU A 220 8.96 15.75 6.17
CA LEU A 220 7.88 14.94 5.59
C LEU A 220 6.55 15.69 5.43
N LEU A 221 6.38 16.86 6.04
CA LEU A 221 5.16 17.68 5.89
C LEU A 221 5.39 18.91 5.03
N GLY A 222 6.65 19.30 4.85
CA GLY A 222 7.05 20.45 4.06
C GLY A 222 6.79 21.75 4.82
N ALA A 223 7.15 22.87 4.20
CA ALA A 223 6.89 24.20 4.75
C ALA A 223 5.41 24.61 4.60
N ASP A 224 4.48 23.80 5.11
CA ASP A 224 3.15 24.29 5.48
C ASP A 224 3.16 24.51 6.99
N GLY A 225 3.16 25.79 7.39
CA GLY A 225 3.08 26.21 8.78
C GLY A 225 1.84 25.67 9.52
N PRO A 226 1.74 25.88 10.84
CA PRO A 226 0.55 25.50 11.59
C PRO A 226 -0.70 26.12 10.95
N PRO A 227 -1.88 25.47 11.05
CA PRO A 227 -3.09 25.97 10.44
C PRO A 227 -3.38 27.37 10.96
N THR A 228 -3.31 28.37 10.08
CA THR A 228 -3.87 29.68 10.40
C THR A 228 -5.38 29.53 10.43
N GLY A 229 -5.92 29.40 11.64
CA GLY A 229 -7.36 29.55 11.87
C GLY A 229 -7.82 30.90 11.32
N GLY A 230 -8.86 30.85 10.50
CA GLY A 230 -9.65 31.98 10.02
C GLY A 230 -11.11 31.58 10.01
#